data_AF-A0A1W9U6X4-F1
#
_entry.id   AF-A0A1W9U6X4-F1
#
_cell.length_a   1.000
_cell.length_b   1.000
_cell.length_c   1.000
_cell.angle_alpha   90.00
_cell.angle_beta   90.00
_cell.angle_gamma   90.00
#
_symmetry.space_group_name_H-M   'P 1'
#
loop_
_entity.id
_entity.type
_entity.pdbx_description
1 polymer ?
#
loop_
_entity_poly.entity_id
_entity_poly.type
_entity_poly.pdbx_seq_one_letter_code
_entity_poly.pdbx_strand_id
1 'polypeptide(L)'
;MVPESVTTAWEQLIDKKKGEICRLCARQQPAVFERWIDAAGLKSFRYESVVKRKAGAASRLDAVLFKAEDGHLAADLLIGYFTGMAPHINEKYLELLESSANEDNATKLQIYAQLANDFASSPVIDLYLATALWIEEFDEGEIETVKELAAKL
;
A
#
# COMPACT_ATOMS: atom_id res chain seq x y z
N MET A 1 -3.48 3.07 -14.51
CA MET A 1 -2.19 2.35 -14.48
C MET A 1 -1.57 2.55 -13.12
N VAL A 2 -0.95 1.52 -12.54
CA VAL A 2 -0.28 1.64 -11.23
C VAL A 2 1.07 2.37 -11.41
N PRO A 3 1.38 3.41 -10.62
CA PRO A 3 2.66 4.10 -10.66
C PRO A 3 3.84 3.18 -10.32
N GLU A 4 5.02 3.52 -10.85
CA GLU A 4 6.27 2.81 -10.55
C GLU A 4 6.64 2.95 -9.07
N SER A 5 6.37 4.10 -8.46
CA SER A 5 6.59 4.36 -7.04
C SER A 5 5.87 3.37 -6.13
N VAL A 6 4.61 3.02 -6.43
CA VAL A 6 3.81 2.03 -5.68
C VAL A 6 4.42 0.63 -5.82
N THR A 7 4.77 0.25 -7.06
CA THR A 7 5.36 -1.06 -7.36
C THR A 7 6.71 -1.21 -6.66
N THR A 8 7.56 -0.18 -6.74
CA THR A 8 8.88 -0.13 -6.11
C THR A 8 8.79 -0.21 -4.59
N ALA A 9 7.89 0.56 -3.98
CA ALA A 9 7.69 0.55 -2.53
C ALA A 9 7.20 -0.82 -2.05
N TRP A 10 6.34 -1.49 -2.83
CA TRP A 10 5.97 -2.88 -2.54
C TRP A 10 7.16 -3.82 -2.67
N GLU A 11 7.94 -3.75 -3.73
CA GLU A 11 9.09 -4.64 -3.95
C GLU A 11 10.12 -4.51 -2.82
N GLN A 12 10.39 -3.29 -2.37
CA GLN A 12 11.30 -2.98 -1.26
C GLN A 12 10.75 -3.35 0.13
N LEU A 13 9.43 -3.56 0.25
CA LEU A 13 8.83 -3.99 1.51
C LEU A 13 9.38 -5.33 1.97
N ILE A 14 9.80 -5.41 3.24
CA ILE A 14 10.29 -6.64 3.84
C ILE A 14 9.27 -7.78 3.72
N ASP A 15 9.73 -8.99 3.38
CA ASP A 15 8.84 -10.14 3.13
C ASP A 15 7.91 -10.47 4.30
N LYS A 16 8.38 -10.23 5.54
CA LYS A 16 7.57 -10.39 6.75
C LYS A 16 6.28 -9.55 6.68
N LYS A 17 6.38 -8.32 6.17
CA LYS A 17 5.25 -7.40 6.02
C LYS A 17 4.35 -7.75 4.85
N LYS A 18 4.91 -8.16 3.70
CA LYS A 18 4.10 -8.76 2.61
C LYS A 18 3.30 -9.97 3.10
N GLY A 19 3.89 -10.82 3.94
CA GLY A 19 3.22 -11.95 4.59
C GLY A 19 2.13 -11.55 5.58
N GLU A 20 2.32 -10.44 6.30
CA GLU A 20 1.29 -9.86 7.17
C GLU A 20 0.11 -9.33 6.36
N ILE A 21 0.36 -8.52 5.34
CA ILE A 21 -0.66 -7.98 4.42
C ILE A 21 -1.46 -9.13 3.79
N CYS A 22 -0.76 -10.15 3.27
CA CYS A 22 -1.38 -11.34 2.69
C CYS A 22 -2.30 -12.07 3.69
N ARG A 23 -1.84 -12.31 4.93
CA ARG A 23 -2.66 -12.92 5.99
C ARG A 23 -3.87 -12.08 6.38
N LEU A 24 -3.70 -10.75 6.46
CA LEU A 24 -4.78 -9.84 6.80
C LEU A 24 -5.85 -9.82 5.70
N CYS A 25 -5.43 -9.66 4.44
CA CYS A 25 -6.31 -9.72 3.27
C CYS A 25 -7.09 -11.04 3.22
N ALA A 26 -6.39 -12.18 3.39
CA ALA A 26 -7.01 -13.50 3.43
C ALA A 26 -8.10 -13.65 4.51
N ARG A 27 -7.91 -13.01 5.66
CA ARG A 27 -8.82 -13.10 6.81
C ARG A 27 -9.98 -12.12 6.75
N GLN A 28 -9.71 -10.88 6.32
CA GLN A 28 -10.65 -9.76 6.45
C GLN A 28 -11.30 -9.37 5.12
N GLN A 29 -10.68 -9.71 3.99
CA GLN A 29 -11.19 -9.45 2.64
C GLN A 29 -11.05 -10.70 1.75
N PRO A 30 -11.71 -11.81 2.10
CA PRO A 30 -11.52 -13.09 1.40
C PRO A 30 -11.81 -13.02 -0.10
N ALA A 31 -12.74 -12.16 -0.54
CA ALA A 31 -13.05 -11.98 -1.97
C ALA A 31 -11.91 -11.30 -2.75
N VAL A 32 -11.26 -10.28 -2.17
CA VAL A 32 -10.08 -9.65 -2.78
C VAL A 32 -8.92 -10.64 -2.81
N PHE A 33 -8.76 -11.42 -1.73
CA PHE A 33 -7.73 -12.44 -1.67
C PHE A 33 -7.95 -13.57 -2.68
N GLU A 34 -9.19 -14.02 -2.90
CA GLU A 34 -9.52 -15.02 -3.91
C GLU A 34 -9.22 -14.51 -5.32
N ARG A 35 -9.60 -13.27 -5.66
CA ARG A 35 -9.19 -12.62 -6.92
C ARG A 35 -7.67 -12.62 -7.10
N TRP A 36 -6.92 -12.35 -6.04
CA TRP A 36 -5.46 -12.37 -6.09
C TRP A 36 -4.90 -13.77 -6.36
N ILE A 37 -5.45 -14.80 -5.71
CA ILE A 37 -5.10 -16.21 -5.93
C ILE A 37 -5.41 -16.63 -7.37
N ASP A 38 -6.56 -16.22 -7.88
CA ASP A 38 -7.06 -16.55 -9.20
C ASP A 38 -6.17 -15.94 -10.28
N ALA A 39 -5.89 -14.65 -10.16
CA ALA A 39 -4.96 -13.95 -11.06
C ALA A 39 -3.57 -14.58 -11.05
N ALA A 40 -3.09 -15.03 -9.88
CA ALA A 40 -1.78 -15.67 -9.72
C ALA A 40 -1.73 -17.14 -10.20
N GLY A 41 -2.88 -17.72 -10.59
CA GLY A 41 -2.97 -19.13 -10.99
C GLY A 41 -2.64 -20.10 -9.85
N LEU A 42 -3.02 -19.75 -8.61
CA LEU A 42 -2.64 -20.47 -7.39
C LEU A 42 -3.77 -21.36 -6.82
N LYS A 43 -4.90 -21.55 -7.52
CA LYS A 43 -6.03 -22.38 -7.05
C LYS A 43 -5.66 -23.80 -6.62
N SER A 44 -4.63 -24.39 -7.24
CA SER A 44 -4.15 -25.74 -6.93
C SER A 44 -3.22 -25.80 -5.71
N PHE A 45 -2.77 -24.66 -5.20
CA PHE A 45 -1.92 -24.60 -4.03
C PHE A 45 -2.76 -24.78 -2.76
N ARG A 46 -2.17 -25.43 -1.75
CA ARG A 46 -2.78 -25.47 -0.42
C ARG A 46 -2.92 -24.04 0.09
N TYR A 47 -4.13 -23.65 0.51
CA TYR A 47 -4.44 -22.31 1.00
C TYR A 47 -3.42 -21.77 2.00
N GLU A 48 -3.02 -22.59 2.99
CA GLU A 48 -1.99 -22.19 3.96
C GLU A 48 -0.64 -21.83 3.33
N SER A 49 -0.26 -22.48 2.23
CA SER A 49 1.00 -22.18 1.54
C SER A 49 0.94 -20.83 0.84
N VAL A 50 -0.24 -20.44 0.34
CA VAL A 50 -0.48 -19.16 -0.30
C VAL A 50 -0.53 -18.04 0.75
N VAL A 51 -1.32 -18.23 1.81
CA VAL A 51 -1.45 -17.29 2.94
C VAL A 51 -0.10 -17.06 3.64
N LYS A 52 0.71 -18.11 3.80
CA LYS A 52 2.05 -18.01 4.40
C LYS A 52 3.12 -17.60 3.38
N ARG A 53 2.76 -17.30 2.13
CA ARG A 53 3.67 -16.91 1.04
C ARG A 53 4.87 -17.86 0.91
N LYS A 54 4.63 -19.18 0.96
CA LYS A 54 5.69 -20.20 0.80
C LYS A 54 6.24 -20.21 -0.65
N ALA A 55 7.39 -20.85 -0.83
CA ALA A 55 8.12 -20.89 -2.10
C ALA A 55 7.22 -21.15 -3.31
N GLY A 56 7.32 -20.29 -4.33
CA GLY A 56 6.52 -20.31 -5.56
C GLY A 56 5.20 -19.53 -5.49
N ALA A 57 4.56 -19.39 -4.33
CA ALA A 57 3.34 -18.60 -4.18
C ALA A 57 3.63 -17.10 -4.06
N ALA A 58 4.66 -16.73 -3.29
CA ALA A 58 5.03 -15.34 -3.05
C ALA A 58 5.29 -14.55 -4.34
N SER A 59 6.18 -15.06 -5.20
CA SER A 59 6.55 -14.41 -6.46
C SER A 59 5.40 -14.33 -7.45
N ARG A 60 4.50 -15.33 -7.49
CA ARG A 60 3.32 -15.31 -8.35
C ARG A 60 2.29 -14.30 -7.89
N LEU A 61 2.07 -14.18 -6.58
CA LEU A 61 1.22 -13.14 -6.00
C LEU A 61 1.76 -11.75 -6.35
N ASP A 62 3.06 -11.51 -6.13
CA ASP A 62 3.66 -10.20 -6.40
C ASP A 62 3.61 -9.85 -7.90
N ALA A 63 3.88 -10.81 -8.78
CA ALA A 63 3.91 -10.58 -10.23
C ALA A 63 2.56 -10.14 -10.82
N VAL A 64 1.45 -10.51 -10.18
CA VAL A 64 0.10 -10.19 -10.68
C VAL A 64 -0.55 -9.03 -9.96
N LEU A 65 -0.08 -8.65 -8.76
CA LEU A 65 -0.74 -7.64 -7.92
C LEU A 65 -1.02 -6.34 -8.70
N PHE A 66 -0.04 -5.85 -9.45
CA PHE A 66 -0.11 -4.57 -10.18
C PHE A 66 -0.57 -4.69 -11.63
N LYS A 67 -0.70 -5.91 -12.15
CA LYS A 67 -1.08 -6.18 -13.56
C LYS A 67 -2.50 -6.71 -13.70
N ALA A 68 -3.00 -7.39 -12.67
CA ALA A 68 -4.33 -7.94 -12.67
C ALA A 68 -5.36 -6.81 -12.64
N GLU A 69 -6.39 -6.96 -13.48
CA GLU A 69 -7.53 -6.05 -13.52
C GLU A 69 -7.10 -4.58 -13.69
N ASP A 70 -6.11 -4.33 -14.55
CA ASP A 70 -5.57 -3.00 -14.84
C ASP A 70 -5.10 -2.21 -13.60
N GLY A 71 -4.73 -2.92 -12.52
CA GLY A 71 -4.27 -2.35 -11.25
C GLY A 71 -5.36 -2.23 -10.19
N HIS A 72 -6.62 -2.52 -10.51
CA HIS A 72 -7.71 -2.48 -9.53
C HIS A 72 -7.51 -3.44 -8.36
N LEU A 73 -6.87 -4.59 -8.60
CA LEU A 73 -6.52 -5.52 -7.52
C LEU A 73 -5.56 -4.88 -6.50
N ALA A 74 -4.55 -4.16 -6.96
CA ALA A 74 -3.62 -3.45 -6.08
C ALA A 74 -4.32 -2.33 -5.31
N ALA A 75 -5.18 -1.56 -5.97
CA ALA A 75 -5.96 -0.49 -5.33
C ALA A 75 -6.83 -1.06 -4.20
N ASP A 76 -7.66 -2.07 -4.48
CA ASP A 76 -8.55 -2.69 -3.49
C ASP A 76 -7.77 -3.21 -2.27
N LEU A 77 -6.67 -3.93 -2.52
CA LEU A 77 -5.86 -4.53 -1.47
C LEU A 77 -5.15 -3.48 -0.63
N LEU A 78 -4.50 -2.50 -1.25
CA LEU A 78 -3.68 -1.50 -0.55
C LEU A 78 -4.56 -0.48 0.18
N ILE A 79 -5.64 0.02 -0.45
CA ILE A 79 -6.64 0.87 0.23
C ILE A 79 -7.23 0.13 1.42
N GLY A 80 -7.65 -1.12 1.22
CA GLY A 80 -8.21 -1.95 2.29
C GLY A 80 -7.22 -2.15 3.44
N TYR A 81 -5.95 -2.36 3.12
CA TYR A 81 -4.90 -2.50 4.12
C TYR A 81 -4.75 -1.24 4.97
N PHE A 82 -4.61 -0.08 4.33
CA PHE A 82 -4.31 1.16 5.02
C PHE A 82 -5.51 1.84 5.68
N THR A 83 -6.73 1.61 5.21
CA THR A 83 -7.93 2.25 5.78
C THR A 83 -8.71 1.34 6.73
N GLY A 84 -8.55 0.01 6.62
CA GLY A 84 -9.36 -0.94 7.39
C GLY A 84 -8.57 -2.01 8.15
N MET A 85 -7.59 -2.66 7.50
CA MET A 85 -6.93 -3.82 8.11
C MET A 85 -5.79 -3.45 9.08
N ALA A 86 -5.09 -2.35 8.83
CA ALA A 86 -4.01 -1.81 9.65
C ALA A 86 -3.99 -0.27 9.62
N PRO A 87 -5.00 0.40 10.21
CA PRO A 87 -5.35 1.78 9.89
C PRO A 87 -4.45 2.87 10.51
N HIS A 88 -3.56 2.54 11.44
CA HIS A 88 -2.74 3.48 12.22
C HIS A 88 -2.14 4.70 11.48
N ILE A 89 -1.53 4.52 10.30
CA ILE A 89 -0.97 5.65 9.51
C ILE A 89 -2.10 6.50 8.93
N ASN A 90 -3.16 5.86 8.43
CA ASN A 90 -4.32 6.56 7.88
C ASN A 90 -5.13 7.30 8.97
N GLU A 91 -5.24 6.75 10.17
CA GLU A 91 -5.84 7.45 11.31
C GLU A 91 -5.09 8.75 11.61
N LYS A 92 -3.74 8.71 11.56
CA LYS A 92 -2.93 9.92 11.73
C LYS A 92 -3.09 10.91 10.56
N TYR A 93 -3.20 10.41 9.33
CA TYR A 93 -3.53 11.25 8.17
C TYR A 93 -4.84 12.01 8.38
N LEU A 94 -5.90 11.31 8.81
CA LEU A 94 -7.20 11.92 9.05
C LEU A 94 -7.15 12.95 10.19
N GLU A 95 -6.45 12.65 11.28
CA GLU A 95 -6.25 13.59 12.40
C GLU A 95 -5.56 14.90 11.92
N LEU A 96 -4.51 14.77 11.10
CA LEU A 96 -3.79 15.92 10.56
C LEU A 96 -4.65 16.72 9.58
N LEU A 97 -5.44 16.03 8.75
CA LEU A 97 -6.37 16.67 7.81
C LEU A 97 -7.46 17.45 8.55
N GLU A 98 -8.07 16.87 9.58
CA GLU A 98 -9.08 17.53 10.43
C GLU A 98 -8.54 18.78 11.15
N SER A 99 -7.24 18.77 11.49
CA SER A 99 -6.57 19.90 12.12
C SER A 99 -6.14 21.01 11.15
N SER A 100 -6.22 20.76 9.84
CA SER A 100 -5.74 21.67 8.81
C SER A 100 -6.80 22.71 8.41
N ALA A 101 -6.33 23.89 7.99
CA ALA A 101 -7.23 24.99 7.63
C ALA A 101 -7.98 24.77 6.30
N ASN A 102 -7.46 23.90 5.43
CA ASN A 102 -8.04 23.52 4.15
C ASN A 102 -7.57 22.11 3.75
N GLU A 103 -8.10 21.59 2.64
CA GLU A 103 -7.74 20.27 2.08
C GLU A 103 -7.14 20.40 0.67
N ASP A 104 -6.47 21.51 0.38
CA ASP A 104 -5.83 21.69 -0.92
C ASP A 104 -4.62 20.76 -1.09
N ASN A 105 -4.18 20.59 -2.34
CA ASN A 105 -3.08 19.68 -2.66
C ASN A 105 -1.78 20.06 -1.93
N ALA A 106 -1.51 21.34 -1.71
CA ALA A 106 -0.31 21.78 -1.03
C ALA A 106 -0.34 21.36 0.45
N THR A 107 -1.47 21.53 1.11
CA THR A 107 -1.70 21.09 2.49
C THR A 107 -1.58 19.57 2.61
N LYS A 108 -2.15 18.81 1.68
CA LYS A 108 -2.03 17.34 1.69
C LYS A 108 -0.58 16.87 1.53
N LEU A 109 0.20 17.50 0.66
CA LEU A 109 1.63 17.20 0.53
C LEU A 109 2.40 17.50 1.82
N GLN A 110 2.05 18.56 2.56
CA GLN A 110 2.62 18.84 3.89
C GLN A 110 2.23 17.76 4.90
N ILE A 111 0.97 17.32 4.91
CA ILE A 111 0.51 16.23 5.78
C ILE A 111 1.28 14.95 5.47
N TYR A 112 1.42 14.58 4.19
CA TYR A 112 2.20 13.41 3.78
C TYR A 112 3.67 13.53 4.18
N ALA A 113 4.27 14.72 4.10
CA ALA A 113 5.63 14.96 4.58
C ALA A 113 5.75 14.77 6.10
N GLN A 114 4.77 15.23 6.87
CA GLN A 114 4.71 15.01 8.31
C GLN A 114 4.58 13.51 8.64
N LEU A 115 3.73 12.77 7.93
CA LEU A 115 3.60 11.32 8.10
C LEU A 115 4.90 10.59 7.76
N ALA A 116 5.59 11.01 6.69
CA ALA A 116 6.88 10.45 6.31
C ALA A 116 7.93 10.64 7.42
N ASN A 117 7.92 11.79 8.10
CA ASN A 117 8.80 12.09 9.23
C ASN A 117 8.40 11.27 10.48
N ASP A 118 7.13 11.35 10.91
CA ASP A 118 6.60 10.69 12.11
C ASP A 118 6.76 9.15 12.05
N PHE A 119 6.58 8.58 10.86
CA PHE A 119 6.64 7.15 10.61
C PHE A 119 7.89 6.74 9.83
N ALA A 120 8.98 7.51 9.86
CA ALA A 120 10.22 7.20 9.13
C ALA A 120 10.80 5.80 9.44
N SER A 121 10.52 5.26 10.63
CA SER A 121 10.92 3.91 11.04
C SER A 121 9.94 2.81 10.65
N SER A 122 8.76 3.17 10.16
CA SER A 122 7.73 2.22 9.75
C SER A 122 8.12 1.57 8.42
N PRO A 123 8.13 0.23 8.33
CA PRO A 123 8.51 -0.46 7.11
C PRO A 123 7.49 -0.29 5.97
N VAL A 124 6.32 0.29 6.23
CA VAL A 124 5.22 0.42 5.25
C VAL A 124 4.93 1.86 4.87
N ILE A 125 5.67 2.85 5.40
CA ILE A 125 5.37 4.27 5.15
C ILE A 125 5.53 4.63 3.68
N ASP A 126 6.59 4.19 3.01
CA ASP A 126 6.79 4.47 1.59
C ASP A 126 5.68 3.89 0.73
N LEU A 127 5.23 2.67 1.06
CA LEU A 127 4.10 2.03 0.38
C LEU A 127 2.79 2.79 0.63
N TYR A 128 2.57 3.27 1.85
CA TYR A 128 1.42 4.10 2.20
C TYR A 128 1.40 5.37 1.36
N LEU A 129 2.50 6.14 1.36
CA LEU A 129 2.60 7.42 0.68
C LEU A 129 2.43 7.28 -0.82
N ALA A 130 3.12 6.30 -1.44
CA ALA A 130 2.96 6.02 -2.86
C ALA A 130 1.50 5.63 -3.21
N THR A 131 0.87 4.82 -2.37
CA THR A 131 -0.54 4.44 -2.57
C THR A 131 -1.47 5.64 -2.42
N ALA A 132 -1.30 6.45 -1.37
CA ALA A 132 -2.16 7.60 -1.11
C ALA A 132 -2.10 8.62 -2.24
N LEU A 133 -0.89 8.99 -2.68
CA LEU A 133 -0.68 9.89 -3.83
C LEU A 133 -1.33 9.33 -5.11
N TRP A 134 -1.16 8.03 -5.36
CA TRP A 134 -1.77 7.37 -6.51
C TRP A 134 -3.31 7.43 -6.48
N ILE A 135 -3.92 7.08 -5.34
CA ILE A 135 -5.38 7.03 -5.21
C ILE A 135 -6.01 8.42 -5.23
N GLU A 136 -5.30 9.42 -4.73
CA GLU A 136 -5.72 10.83 -4.80
C GLU A 136 -5.33 11.53 -6.12
N GLU A 137 -4.84 10.77 -7.11
CA GLU A 137 -4.50 11.23 -8.46
C GLU A 137 -3.44 12.35 -8.50
N PHE A 138 -2.50 12.35 -7.55
CA PHE A 138 -1.32 13.21 -7.61
C PHE A 138 -0.35 12.75 -8.71
N ASP A 139 0.45 13.69 -9.21
CA ASP A 139 1.55 13.37 -10.12
C ASP A 139 2.58 12.48 -9.41
N GLU A 140 3.13 11.50 -10.12
CA GLU A 140 4.08 10.55 -9.54
C GLU A 140 5.34 11.23 -8.99
N GLY A 141 5.76 12.35 -9.58
CA GLY A 141 6.89 13.14 -9.10
C GLY A 141 6.69 13.77 -7.72
N GLU A 142 5.44 13.91 -7.26
CA GLU A 142 5.14 14.51 -5.95
C GLU A 142 5.65 13.68 -4.78
N ILE A 143 5.98 12.41 -4.98
CA ILE A 143 6.61 11.61 -3.93
C ILE A 143 7.99 12.14 -3.55
N GLU A 144 8.73 12.72 -4.49
CA GLU A 144 10.02 13.36 -4.20
C GLU A 144 9.81 14.69 -3.47
N THR A 145 8.77 15.46 -3.83
CA THR A 145 8.36 16.65 -3.06
C THR A 145 8.09 16.29 -1.59
N VAL A 146 7.32 15.23 -1.34
CA VAL A 146 7.02 14.74 0.01
C VAL A 146 8.30 14.41 0.78
N LYS A 147 9.24 13.68 0.16
CA LYS A 147 10.53 13.33 0.80
C LYS A 147 11.38 14.55 1.12
N GLU A 148 11.45 15.51 0.20
CA GLU A 148 12.21 16.75 0.39
C GLU A 148 11.63 17.62 1.52
N LEU A 149 10.30 17.67 1.64
CA LEU A 149 9.62 18.36 2.72
C LEU A 149 9.85 17.66 4.05
N ALA A 150 9.72 16.32 4.08
CA ALA A 150 9.89 15.52 5.29
C ALA A 150 11.30 15.64 5.88
N ALA A 151 12.32 15.75 5.03
CA ALA A 151 13.72 15.93 5.46
C ALA A 151 14.02 17.29 6.10
N LYS A 152 13.10 18.26 5.99
CA LYS A 152 13.23 19.61 6.57
C LYS A 152 12.52 19.77 7.92
N LEU A 153 11.79 18.74 8.38
CA LEU A 153 11.07 18.66 9.66
C LEU A 153 11.96 18.02 10.73
#